data_AF-A0A4Q0I5C9-F1
#
_entry.id   AF-A0A4Q0I5C9-F1
#
_cell.length_a   1.000
_cell.length_b   1.000
_cell.length_c   1.000
_cell.angle_alpha   90.00
_cell.angle_beta   90.00
_cell.angle_gamma   90.00
#
_symmetry.space_group_name_H-M   'P 1'
#
loop_
_entity.id
_entity.type
_entity.pdbx_description
1 polymer ?
#
loop_
_entity_poly.entity_id
_entity_poly.type
_entity_poly.pdbx_seq_one_letter_code
_entity_poly.pdbx_strand_id
1 'polypeptide(L)'
;MKRGLAFITAILIIVFIIGGVQVSAREGDSGYEGGISSGEAAGKTSFEYKEVCFITGEPVVFEGTLTIKKTLKQDKTTGKNVITSNYTYNLKSLEKNATLTRFLSYNTTLTEKENGQIIEETGFGGRCTEVVKIGSTTYTLENYDFTKTNIKDTKPAVDYFAGNLWGRKTYRTGTGTNSGEVTVEISGDYYGYNQFWGTVETQVINYVIESQKKSDGLIDRWGGTASVSISSSTTKKIDYVENKPDIISFEGGFVESQYNNSILQYTAKLPEFDHQGVSTDRMIETRDSLMIESFPMSRRLLVPELNHLRGHWAENDIKALYSLEIFKENPADFDPQEIMTRAEFADAIVLAASQVPKDSLLVESKTTKKSVNTKEEILSPFTDVSTQSKYFESINSAYKRGMISGRGDKTFAPEDYLTTADAITILIKTLGLEGLAPSSGAVTVFRDSDDIPRYAKNSVYVAQRIGLVMGDDKGYLKPNEYISKARAAVIINNFIDYMRNDLKKDYRERIVNY
;
A
#
# COMPACT_ATOMS: atom_id res chain seq x y z
N MET A 1 -29.30 15.71 64.92
CA MET A 1 -29.12 14.39 64.28
C MET A 1 -29.89 14.34 62.97
N LYS A 2 -29.20 14.41 61.83
CA LYS A 2 -29.46 13.64 60.59
C LYS A 2 -28.55 14.20 59.49
N ARG A 3 -27.57 13.38 59.12
CA ARG A 3 -26.68 13.54 57.97
C ARG A 3 -27.52 13.32 56.70
N GLY A 4 -27.43 14.22 55.74
CA GLY A 4 -27.93 14.04 54.38
C GLY A 4 -26.77 14.27 53.42
N LEU A 5 -26.11 13.19 53.06
CA LEU A 5 -25.00 13.13 52.10
C LEU A 5 -25.60 13.22 50.69
N ALA A 6 -25.37 14.32 49.98
CA ALA A 6 -25.74 14.44 48.57
C ALA A 6 -24.74 13.62 47.73
N PHE A 7 -25.19 12.50 47.18
CA PHE A 7 -24.46 11.74 46.17
C PHE A 7 -24.48 12.51 44.86
N ILE A 8 -23.33 13.05 44.46
CA ILE A 8 -23.08 13.49 43.09
C ILE A 8 -22.71 12.24 42.30
N THR A 9 -23.66 11.66 41.58
CA THR A 9 -23.41 10.65 40.56
C THR A 9 -22.82 11.35 39.34
N ALA A 10 -21.49 11.42 39.28
CA ALA A 10 -20.77 11.74 38.06
C ALA A 10 -20.93 10.56 37.09
N ILE A 11 -21.76 10.74 36.06
CA ILE A 11 -21.81 9.83 34.91
C ILE A 11 -20.48 9.99 34.17
N LEU A 12 -19.57 9.04 34.41
CA LEU A 12 -18.33 8.90 33.66
C LEU A 12 -18.69 8.35 32.28
N ILE A 13 -18.90 9.24 31.31
CA ILE A 13 -18.90 8.87 29.89
C ILE A 13 -17.46 8.48 29.58
N ILE A 14 -17.16 7.18 29.66
CA ILE A 14 -15.95 6.60 29.11
C ILE A 14 -16.09 6.73 27.60
N VAL A 15 -15.58 7.85 27.06
CA VAL A 15 -15.21 7.93 25.66
C VAL A 15 -14.08 6.92 25.49
N PHE A 16 -14.40 5.73 24.97
CA PHE A 16 -13.41 4.83 24.42
C PHE A 16 -12.75 5.59 23.27
N ILE A 17 -11.64 6.27 23.58
CA ILE A 17 -10.67 6.62 22.56
C ILE A 17 -10.08 5.28 22.16
N ILE A 18 -10.68 4.66 21.15
CA ILE A 18 -10.06 3.60 20.39
C ILE A 18 -8.75 4.19 19.92
N GLY A 19 -7.65 3.81 20.57
CA GLY A 19 -6.31 4.01 20.06
C GLY A 19 -6.21 3.18 18.79
N GLY A 20 -6.74 3.72 17.70
CA GLY A 20 -6.58 3.15 16.37
C GLY A 20 -5.09 3.05 16.12
N VAL A 21 -4.60 1.83 15.93
CA VAL A 21 -3.25 1.61 15.44
C VAL A 21 -3.17 2.38 14.12
N GLN A 22 -2.25 3.33 14.04
CA GLN A 22 -1.91 3.94 12.77
C GLN A 22 -1.30 2.85 11.92
N VAL A 23 -2.07 2.38 10.93
CA VAL A 23 -1.47 1.65 9.84
C VAL A 23 -0.59 2.67 9.11
N SER A 24 0.69 2.33 8.93
CA SER A 24 1.59 3.17 8.15
C SER A 24 1.39 2.83 6.67
N ALA A 25 1.07 3.84 5.86
CA ALA A 25 1.18 3.73 4.41
C ALA A 25 2.63 3.43 4.01
N ARG A 26 2.85 2.89 2.81
CA ARG A 26 4.18 2.40 2.38
C ARG A 26 4.49 2.84 0.96
N GLU A 27 4.31 4.12 0.71
CA GLU A 27 4.55 4.74 -0.60
C GLU A 27 5.87 5.53 -0.55
N GLY A 28 6.85 5.13 -1.37
CA GLY A 28 8.14 5.84 -1.51
C GLY A 28 9.27 5.43 -0.56
N ASP A 29 9.13 4.33 0.21
CA ASP A 29 10.14 3.87 1.18
C ASP A 29 11.41 3.32 0.55
N SER A 30 11.32 2.83 -0.69
CA SER A 30 12.46 2.40 -1.51
C SER A 30 13.28 3.60 -2.03
N GLY A 31 12.80 4.83 -1.77
CA GLY A 31 13.38 6.06 -2.31
C GLY A 31 13.22 6.16 -3.83
N TYR A 32 14.08 6.98 -4.45
CA TYR A 32 14.11 7.18 -5.91
C TYR A 32 15.43 6.74 -6.53
N GLU A 33 16.29 6.09 -5.75
CA GLU A 33 17.68 5.80 -6.10
C GLU A 33 17.94 4.32 -6.41
N GLY A 34 16.87 3.51 -6.45
CA GLY A 34 16.95 2.09 -6.78
C GLY A 34 17.51 1.21 -5.68
N GLY A 35 17.24 1.54 -4.41
CA GLY A 35 17.51 0.66 -3.28
C GLY A 35 16.24 0.10 -2.63
N ILE A 36 16.44 -0.81 -1.69
CA ILE A 36 15.38 -1.38 -0.85
C ILE A 36 15.55 -0.92 0.58
N SER A 37 14.43 -0.77 1.29
CA SER A 37 14.42 -0.46 2.72
C SER A 37 13.58 -1.46 3.51
N SER A 38 13.78 -1.46 4.83
CA SER A 38 12.95 -2.21 5.80
C SER A 38 11.48 -1.74 5.87
N GLY A 39 11.15 -0.61 5.23
CA GLY A 39 9.82 -0.01 5.17
C GLY A 39 9.41 0.77 6.42
N GLU A 40 8.25 1.44 6.36
CA GLU A 40 7.71 2.22 7.47
C GLU A 40 7.36 1.39 8.73
N ALA A 41 7.64 1.99 9.89
CA ALA A 41 7.12 1.58 11.19
C ALA A 41 6.68 2.83 11.96
N ALA A 42 5.49 2.81 12.56
CA ALA A 42 4.88 3.98 13.20
C ALA A 42 5.86 4.71 14.14
N GLY A 43 6.05 6.01 13.91
CA GLY A 43 6.93 6.87 14.71
C GLY A 43 8.43 6.75 14.41
N LYS A 44 8.85 5.90 13.47
CA LYS A 44 10.24 5.83 12.99
C LYS A 44 10.38 6.62 11.70
N THR A 45 11.47 7.38 11.59
CA THR A 45 11.87 8.11 10.38
C THR A 45 13.15 7.54 9.77
N SER A 46 13.77 6.55 10.41
CA SER A 46 15.03 5.94 9.99
C SER A 46 14.85 4.44 9.81
N PHE A 47 15.35 3.93 8.69
CA PHE A 47 15.12 2.60 8.17
C PHE A 47 16.44 1.97 7.75
N GLU A 48 16.55 0.65 7.88
CA GLU A 48 17.60 -0.11 7.21
C GLU A 48 17.43 0.01 5.70
N TYR A 49 18.53 0.16 4.97
CA TYR A 49 18.54 0.39 3.53
C TYR A 49 19.71 -0.33 2.87
N LYS A 50 19.49 -0.86 1.67
CA LYS A 50 20.49 -1.45 0.80
C LYS A 50 20.33 -0.96 -0.63
N GLU A 51 21.43 -0.66 -1.31
CA GLU A 51 21.43 -0.33 -2.75
C GLU A 51 22.68 -0.88 -3.44
N VAL A 52 22.65 -0.90 -4.77
CA VAL A 52 23.79 -1.28 -5.59
C VAL A 52 24.25 -0.08 -6.41
N CYS A 53 25.54 0.19 -6.36
CA CYS A 53 26.17 1.29 -7.07
C CYS A 53 27.04 0.75 -8.21
N PHE A 54 26.96 1.36 -9.38
CA PHE A 54 27.66 0.89 -10.59
C PHE A 54 28.75 1.85 -11.09
N ILE A 55 28.98 2.96 -10.39
CA ILE A 55 29.86 4.06 -10.86
C ILE A 55 31.34 3.69 -10.95
N THR A 56 31.74 2.53 -10.41
CA THR A 56 33.12 2.05 -10.43
C THR A 56 33.45 1.16 -11.62
N GLY A 57 32.45 0.76 -12.40
CA GLY A 57 32.59 -0.28 -13.41
C GLY A 57 32.53 -1.71 -12.84
N GLU A 58 32.28 -1.86 -11.54
CA GLU A 58 31.78 -3.10 -10.94
C GLU A 58 30.59 -2.80 -10.02
N PRO A 59 29.68 -3.76 -9.79
CA PRO A 59 28.60 -3.59 -8.81
C PRO A 59 29.17 -3.53 -7.39
N VAL A 60 28.82 -2.47 -6.65
CA VAL A 60 29.19 -2.31 -5.24
C VAL A 60 27.93 -2.21 -4.40
N VAL A 61 27.72 -3.21 -3.54
CA VAL A 61 26.59 -3.23 -2.61
C VAL A 61 26.88 -2.33 -1.42
N PHE A 62 25.97 -1.41 -1.14
CA PHE A 62 25.99 -0.52 0.01
C PHE A 62 24.82 -0.85 0.95
N GLU A 63 25.08 -0.84 2.25
CA GLU A 63 24.06 -1.01 3.28
C GLU A 63 24.23 0.00 4.42
N GLY A 64 23.14 0.34 5.09
CA GLY A 64 23.16 1.27 6.21
C GLY A 64 21.78 1.82 6.51
N THR A 65 21.72 3.14 6.75
CA THR A 65 20.48 3.80 7.18
C THR A 65 19.98 4.81 6.17
N LEU A 66 18.68 4.78 5.91
CA LEU A 66 17.92 5.81 5.23
C LEU A 66 17.02 6.54 6.23
N THR A 67 17.13 7.87 6.32
CA THR A 67 16.20 8.69 7.09
C THR A 67 15.32 9.53 6.16
N ILE A 68 14.00 9.47 6.34
CA ILE A 68 13.00 10.18 5.54
C ILE A 68 12.22 11.16 6.42
N LYS A 69 12.04 12.39 5.93
CA LYS A 69 11.17 13.40 6.55
C LYS A 69 10.29 14.04 5.48
N LYS A 70 8.97 13.96 5.64
CA LYS A 70 7.99 14.53 4.69
C LYS A 70 7.18 15.63 5.37
N THR A 71 6.94 16.73 4.65
CA THR A 71 6.05 17.81 5.13
C THR A 71 5.10 18.24 4.02
N LEU A 72 3.81 18.31 4.33
CA LEU A 72 2.80 18.84 3.41
C LEU A 72 2.56 20.32 3.70
N LYS A 73 2.64 21.15 2.65
CA LYS A 73 2.29 22.57 2.69
C LYS A 73 1.51 22.96 1.44
N GLN A 74 0.56 23.86 1.60
CA GLN A 74 -0.05 24.52 0.46
C GLN A 74 0.86 25.67 0.01
N ASP A 75 1.21 25.68 -1.27
CA ASP A 75 1.91 26.79 -1.90
C ASP A 75 0.96 28.00 -1.95
N LYS A 76 1.41 29.12 -1.39
CA LYS A 76 0.62 30.35 -1.30
C LYS A 76 0.41 31.04 -2.65
N THR A 77 1.28 30.79 -3.62
CA THR A 77 1.24 31.44 -4.93
C THR A 77 0.40 30.64 -5.92
N THR A 78 0.58 29.32 -5.95
CA THR A 78 -0.13 28.44 -6.89
C THR A 78 -1.42 27.85 -6.30
N GLY A 79 -1.59 27.90 -4.97
CA GLY A 79 -2.69 27.24 -4.26
C GLY A 79 -2.59 25.71 -4.22
N LYS A 80 -1.56 25.12 -4.85
CA LYS A 80 -1.37 23.68 -4.93
C LYS A 80 -0.77 23.11 -3.65
N ASN A 81 -1.09 21.86 -3.36
CA ASN A 81 -0.48 21.11 -2.26
C ASN A 81 0.89 20.58 -2.71
N VAL A 82 1.92 20.87 -1.91
CA VAL A 82 3.31 20.46 -2.17
C VAL A 82 3.82 19.65 -0.99
N ILE A 83 4.31 18.45 -1.26
CA ILE A 83 5.03 17.62 -0.31
C ILE A 83 6.52 17.87 -0.48
N THR A 84 7.20 18.35 0.56
CA THR A 84 8.66 18.38 0.60
C THR A 84 9.17 17.14 1.32
N SER A 85 10.01 16.35 0.64
CA SER A 85 10.57 15.09 1.16
C SER A 85 12.09 15.16 1.20
N ASN A 86 12.66 14.99 2.40
CA ASN A 86 14.10 14.95 2.62
C ASN A 86 14.55 13.53 2.92
N TYR A 87 15.52 13.05 2.13
CA TYR A 87 16.13 11.73 2.26
C TYR A 87 17.60 11.89 2.63
N THR A 88 18.02 11.24 3.71
CA THR A 88 19.41 11.21 4.17
C THR A 88 19.90 9.78 4.20
N TYR A 89 20.95 9.47 3.46
CA TYR A 89 21.54 8.14 3.36
C TYR A 89 22.93 8.17 4.00
N ASN A 90 23.18 7.18 4.85
CA ASN A 90 24.50 6.91 5.44
C ASN A 90 24.80 5.43 5.28
N LEU A 91 25.53 5.08 4.22
CA LEU A 91 25.74 3.70 3.80
C LEU A 91 27.24 3.36 3.76
N LYS A 92 27.52 2.07 3.89
CA LYS A 92 28.87 1.49 3.82
C LYS A 92 28.84 0.20 3.02
N SER A 93 29.97 -0.15 2.43
CA SER A 93 30.22 -1.48 1.87
C SER A 93 31.39 -2.08 2.64
N LEU A 94 31.13 -3.15 3.40
CA LEU A 94 32.18 -3.81 4.18
C LEU A 94 33.18 -4.52 3.26
N GLU A 95 32.70 -5.15 2.20
CA GLU A 95 33.52 -5.90 1.25
C GLU A 95 34.51 -5.01 0.49
N LYS A 96 34.08 -3.80 0.10
CA LYS A 96 34.89 -2.85 -0.66
C LYS A 96 35.52 -1.74 0.18
N ASN A 97 35.36 -1.80 1.51
CA ASN A 97 35.75 -0.75 2.45
C ASN A 97 35.33 0.66 1.95
N ALA A 98 34.06 0.79 1.57
CA ALA A 98 33.53 1.97 0.91
C ALA A 98 32.46 2.67 1.75
N THR A 99 32.24 3.97 1.51
CA THR A 99 31.16 4.75 2.12
C THR A 99 30.38 5.55 1.11
N LEU A 100 29.08 5.69 1.32
CA LEU A 100 28.19 6.54 0.54
C LEU A 100 27.39 7.42 1.50
N THR A 101 27.50 8.74 1.32
CA THR A 101 26.68 9.72 2.02
C THR A 101 25.90 10.52 1.01
N ARG A 102 24.58 10.55 1.15
CA ARG A 102 23.68 11.24 0.21
C ARG A 102 22.62 12.02 0.97
N PHE A 103 22.29 13.20 0.47
CA PHE A 103 21.16 14.00 0.91
C PHE A 103 20.39 14.51 -0.31
N LEU A 104 19.09 14.23 -0.35
CA LEU A 104 18.20 14.60 -1.45
C LEU A 104 16.96 15.29 -0.90
N SER A 105 16.61 16.44 -1.47
CA SER A 105 15.40 17.20 -1.13
C SER A 105 14.52 17.32 -2.37
N TYR A 106 13.35 16.67 -2.32
CA TYR A 106 12.37 16.68 -3.40
C TYR A 106 11.16 17.53 -3.04
N ASN A 107 10.57 18.17 -4.05
CA ASN A 107 9.23 18.73 -3.97
C ASN A 107 8.32 17.94 -4.91
N THR A 108 7.22 17.44 -4.36
CA THR A 108 6.16 16.76 -5.09
C THR A 108 4.93 17.64 -5.11
N THR A 109 4.54 18.12 -6.29
CA THR A 109 3.33 18.92 -6.47
C THR A 109 2.15 18.01 -6.75
N LEU A 110 1.08 18.15 -5.98
CA LEU A 110 -0.14 17.36 -6.11
C LEU A 110 -1.17 18.15 -6.92
N THR A 111 -1.69 17.56 -7.99
CA THR A 111 -2.76 18.14 -8.81
C THR A 111 -3.91 17.14 -8.92
N GLU A 112 -5.00 17.41 -8.22
CA GLU A 112 -6.25 16.64 -8.34
C GLU A 112 -6.96 16.97 -9.66
N LYS A 113 -7.50 15.93 -10.31
CA LYS A 113 -8.24 16.01 -11.56
C LYS A 113 -9.74 15.81 -11.33
N GLU A 114 -10.55 16.24 -12.30
CA GLU A 114 -12.02 16.16 -12.21
C GLU A 114 -12.55 14.73 -11.99
N ASN A 115 -11.82 13.72 -12.46
CA ASN A 115 -12.16 12.31 -12.27
C ASN A 115 -11.67 11.72 -10.93
N GLY A 116 -11.15 12.55 -10.02
CA GLY A 116 -10.64 12.14 -8.70
C GLY A 116 -9.21 11.60 -8.70
N GLN A 117 -8.56 11.50 -9.85
CA GLN A 117 -7.15 11.10 -9.92
C GLN A 117 -6.24 12.22 -9.45
N ILE A 118 -5.14 11.86 -8.79
CA ILE A 118 -4.12 12.78 -8.33
C ILE A 118 -2.88 12.57 -9.20
N ILE A 119 -2.45 13.63 -9.88
CA ILE A 119 -1.16 13.67 -10.57
C ILE A 119 -0.13 14.22 -9.61
N GLU A 120 0.97 13.51 -9.46
CA GLU A 120 2.10 13.92 -8.66
C GLU A 120 3.30 14.19 -9.56
N GLU A 121 3.85 15.39 -9.46
CA GLU A 121 5.03 15.81 -10.22
C GLU A 121 6.16 16.10 -9.24
N THR A 122 7.21 15.29 -9.30
CA THR A 122 8.33 15.33 -8.37
C THR A 122 9.60 15.80 -9.07
N GLY A 123 10.23 16.81 -8.49
CA GLY A 123 11.54 17.31 -8.91
C GLY A 123 12.37 17.74 -7.71
N PHE A 124 13.59 18.22 -7.96
CA PHE A 124 14.41 18.76 -6.87
C PHE A 124 13.81 20.04 -6.29
N GLY A 125 13.62 20.05 -4.98
CA GLY A 125 13.09 21.17 -4.21
C GLY A 125 14.15 21.95 -3.44
N GLY A 126 15.41 21.53 -3.51
CA GLY A 126 16.48 22.09 -2.70
C GLY A 126 17.82 21.39 -2.92
N ARG A 127 18.56 21.18 -1.82
CA ARG A 127 19.91 20.62 -1.87
C ARG A 127 19.91 19.16 -2.32
N CYS A 128 20.80 18.87 -3.26
CA CYS A 128 21.17 17.53 -3.68
C CYS A 128 22.68 17.36 -3.52
N THR A 129 23.11 16.41 -2.70
CA THR A 129 24.54 16.11 -2.53
C THR A 129 24.75 14.62 -2.37
N GLU A 130 25.80 14.12 -3.00
CA GLU A 130 26.23 12.73 -2.86
C GLU A 130 27.76 12.65 -2.93
N VAL A 131 28.34 11.86 -2.02
CA VAL A 131 29.75 11.55 -2.01
C VAL A 131 29.90 10.05 -1.81
N VAL A 132 30.59 9.40 -2.74
CA VAL A 132 30.92 7.98 -2.69
C VAL A 132 32.44 7.84 -2.60
N LYS A 133 32.92 7.10 -1.61
CA LYS A 133 34.35 6.84 -1.42
C LYS A 133 34.59 5.34 -1.50
N ILE A 134 35.41 4.92 -2.46
CA ILE A 134 35.72 3.50 -2.70
C ILE A 134 37.24 3.42 -2.87
N GLY A 135 37.90 2.73 -1.93
CA GLY A 135 39.36 2.73 -1.83
C GLY A 135 39.93 4.14 -1.72
N SER A 136 40.84 4.51 -2.62
CA SER A 136 41.44 5.85 -2.70
C SER A 136 40.63 6.86 -3.53
N THR A 137 39.61 6.40 -4.26
CA THR A 137 38.86 7.25 -5.19
C THR A 137 37.63 7.84 -4.50
N THR A 138 37.45 9.15 -4.63
CA THR A 138 36.25 9.85 -4.18
C THR A 138 35.47 10.34 -5.40
N TYR A 139 34.23 9.90 -5.51
CA TYR A 139 33.24 10.35 -6.49
C TYR A 139 32.36 11.39 -5.83
N THR A 140 32.39 12.63 -6.32
CA THR A 140 31.57 13.73 -5.81
C THR A 140 30.54 14.09 -6.88
N LEU A 141 29.27 14.07 -6.52
CA LEU A 141 28.19 14.48 -7.41
C LEU A 141 28.31 15.98 -7.71
N GLU A 142 28.39 16.32 -8.99
CA GLU A 142 28.45 17.70 -9.46
C GLU A 142 27.09 18.19 -9.94
N ASN A 143 26.39 17.36 -10.72
CA ASN A 143 25.06 17.65 -11.20
C ASN A 143 24.14 16.45 -11.05
N TYR A 144 22.87 16.72 -10.78
CA TYR A 144 21.81 15.72 -10.81
C TYR A 144 20.55 16.37 -11.37
N ASP A 145 20.19 15.98 -12.59
CA ASP A 145 18.89 16.26 -13.19
C ASP A 145 17.93 15.12 -12.80
N PHE A 146 16.72 15.43 -12.32
CA PHE A 146 15.75 14.41 -11.93
C PHE A 146 14.33 14.88 -12.18
N THR A 147 13.50 13.96 -12.66
CA THR A 147 12.05 14.11 -12.72
C THR A 147 11.38 12.78 -12.45
N LYS A 148 10.25 12.82 -11.74
CA LYS A 148 9.38 11.67 -11.53
C LYS A 148 7.94 12.13 -11.63
N THR A 149 7.12 11.37 -12.34
CA THR A 149 5.68 11.63 -12.44
C THR A 149 4.91 10.39 -12.02
N ASN A 150 3.84 10.62 -11.26
CA ASN A 150 2.95 9.60 -10.74
C ASN A 150 1.52 9.94 -11.13
N ILE A 151 0.73 8.92 -11.44
CA ILE A 151 -0.72 9.00 -11.34
C ILE A 151 -1.19 8.10 -10.21
N LYS A 152 -1.98 8.67 -9.31
CA LYS A 152 -2.62 7.97 -8.22
C LYS A 152 -4.14 8.00 -8.42
N ASP A 153 -4.74 6.83 -8.49
CA ASP A 153 -6.17 6.62 -8.62
C ASP A 153 -6.72 6.07 -7.30
N THR A 154 -7.32 6.97 -6.52
CA THR A 154 -7.89 6.69 -5.21
C THR A 154 -9.26 6.03 -5.37
N LYS A 155 -9.33 4.72 -5.11
CA LYS A 155 -10.58 3.95 -5.04
C LYS A 155 -11.04 3.83 -3.59
N PRO A 156 -12.28 3.37 -3.34
CA PRO A 156 -12.86 3.42 -2.00
C PRO A 156 -11.98 2.72 -0.96
N ALA A 157 -11.39 1.57 -1.29
CA ALA A 157 -10.55 0.76 -0.39
C ALA A 157 -9.07 0.69 -0.77
N VAL A 158 -8.71 1.09 -2.00
CA VAL A 158 -7.38 0.86 -2.57
C VAL A 158 -6.92 2.10 -3.33
N ASP A 159 -5.71 2.55 -3.06
CA ASP A 159 -5.02 3.52 -3.90
C ASP A 159 -4.18 2.75 -4.91
N TYR A 160 -4.47 2.88 -6.20
CA TYR A 160 -3.60 2.37 -7.26
C TYR A 160 -2.69 3.47 -7.76
N PHE A 161 -1.44 3.14 -8.04
CA PHE A 161 -0.51 4.13 -8.58
C PHE A 161 0.41 3.51 -9.63
N ALA A 162 0.80 4.35 -10.58
CA ALA A 162 1.78 4.01 -11.60
C ALA A 162 2.49 5.29 -12.06
N GLY A 163 3.75 5.16 -12.44
CA GLY A 163 4.52 6.29 -12.88
C GLY A 163 5.87 5.89 -13.44
N ASN A 164 6.62 6.91 -13.78
CA ASN A 164 7.95 6.76 -14.34
C ASN A 164 8.88 7.85 -13.82
N LEU A 165 10.17 7.57 -13.88
CA LEU A 165 11.22 8.47 -13.45
C LEU A 165 12.33 8.53 -14.50
N TRP A 166 13.00 9.66 -14.52
CA TRP A 166 14.22 9.85 -15.27
C TRP A 166 15.19 10.69 -14.46
N GLY A 167 16.46 10.39 -14.56
CA GLY A 167 17.50 11.21 -13.97
C GLY A 167 18.82 11.08 -14.69
N ARG A 168 19.70 12.04 -14.46
CA ARG A 168 21.09 12.00 -14.92
C ARG A 168 21.99 12.57 -13.86
N LYS A 169 22.94 11.75 -13.41
CA LYS A 169 23.97 12.14 -12.45
C LYS A 169 25.30 12.30 -13.15
N THR A 170 26.04 13.34 -12.81
CA THR A 170 27.43 13.52 -13.23
C THR A 170 28.31 13.63 -12.00
N TYR A 171 29.28 12.74 -11.89
CA TYR A 171 30.24 12.66 -10.81
C TYR A 171 31.62 13.06 -11.30
N ARG A 172 32.35 13.80 -10.45
CA ARG A 172 33.78 14.04 -10.63
C ARG A 172 34.60 13.17 -9.70
N THR A 173 35.70 12.66 -10.22
CA THR A 173 36.76 11.96 -9.49
C THR A 173 38.08 12.73 -9.59
N GLY A 174 38.86 12.73 -8.51
CA GLY A 174 40.18 13.39 -8.46
C GLY A 174 40.13 14.92 -8.52
N THR A 175 41.32 15.53 -8.63
CA THR A 175 41.52 16.99 -8.76
C THR A 175 42.61 17.29 -9.78
N GLY A 176 42.46 18.36 -10.57
CA GLY A 176 43.50 18.81 -11.51
C GLY A 176 43.62 17.93 -12.76
N THR A 177 44.86 17.59 -13.16
CA THR A 177 45.18 16.86 -14.40
C THR A 177 44.75 15.40 -14.41
N ASN A 178 44.56 14.79 -13.22
CA ASN A 178 44.08 13.42 -13.03
C ASN A 178 42.60 13.40 -12.62
N SER A 179 41.78 14.16 -13.35
CA SER A 179 40.34 14.19 -13.16
C SER A 179 39.65 13.14 -14.03
N GLY A 180 38.62 12.53 -13.47
CA GLY A 180 37.70 11.67 -14.21
C GLY A 180 36.26 12.11 -14.01
N GLU A 181 35.43 11.75 -14.95
CA GLU A 181 33.99 11.99 -14.97
C GLU A 181 33.28 10.65 -15.08
N VAL A 182 32.16 10.52 -14.36
CA VAL A 182 31.22 9.40 -14.53
C VAL A 182 29.83 10.00 -14.69
N THR A 183 29.17 9.68 -15.79
CA THR A 183 27.78 10.04 -16.03
C THR A 183 26.91 8.79 -15.91
N VAL A 184 25.80 8.91 -15.20
CA VAL A 184 24.82 7.84 -15.02
C VAL A 184 23.47 8.37 -15.45
N GLU A 185 22.96 7.87 -16.56
CA GLU A 185 21.57 8.08 -16.97
C GLU A 185 20.69 7.00 -16.36
N ILE A 186 19.55 7.43 -15.83
CA ILE A 186 18.61 6.63 -15.06
C ILE A 186 17.25 6.78 -15.73
N SER A 187 16.60 5.66 -16.00
CA SER A 187 15.21 5.62 -16.43
C SER A 187 14.50 4.49 -15.71
N GLY A 188 13.24 4.67 -15.35
CA GLY A 188 12.52 3.59 -14.71
C GLY A 188 11.04 3.79 -14.65
N ASP A 189 10.34 2.68 -14.50
CA ASP A 189 8.90 2.60 -14.32
C ASP A 189 8.62 2.00 -12.95
N TYR A 190 7.54 2.44 -12.32
CA TYR A 190 7.07 1.87 -11.08
C TYR A 190 5.55 1.83 -11.03
N TYR A 191 5.03 0.87 -10.29
CA TYR A 191 3.60 0.68 -10.13
C TYR A 191 3.32 -0.09 -8.85
N GLY A 192 2.11 0.04 -8.34
CA GLY A 192 1.77 -0.54 -7.07
C GLY A 192 0.36 -0.20 -6.61
N TYR A 193 0.11 -0.56 -5.37
CA TYR A 193 -1.09 -0.18 -4.66
C TYR A 193 -0.85 -0.04 -3.16
N ASN A 194 -1.74 0.72 -2.51
CA ASN A 194 -1.77 0.89 -1.07
C ASN A 194 -3.19 0.69 -0.54
N GLN A 195 -3.35 -0.14 0.50
CA GLN A 195 -4.62 -0.40 1.17
C GLN A 195 -4.38 -0.90 2.61
N PHE A 196 -5.46 -1.01 3.39
CA PHE A 196 -5.37 -1.29 4.83
C PHE A 196 -4.67 -2.63 5.19
N TRP A 197 -4.88 -3.68 4.40
CA TRP A 197 -4.34 -5.02 4.59
C TRP A 197 -2.91 -5.21 4.06
N GLY A 198 -2.40 -4.26 3.30
CA GLY A 198 -1.13 -4.42 2.62
C GLY A 198 -0.88 -3.42 1.51
N THR A 199 0.37 -3.40 1.06
CA THR A 199 0.86 -2.53 0.00
C THR A 199 1.80 -3.32 -0.88
N VAL A 200 1.92 -2.90 -2.13
CA VAL A 200 2.99 -3.38 -3.02
C VAL A 200 3.51 -2.18 -3.81
N GLU A 201 4.82 -2.09 -3.92
CA GLU A 201 5.51 -1.19 -4.84
C GLU A 201 6.53 -2.01 -5.62
N THR A 202 6.47 -1.90 -6.94
CA THR A 202 7.39 -2.54 -7.88
C THR A 202 8.08 -1.46 -8.68
N GLN A 203 9.41 -1.54 -8.83
CA GLN A 203 10.18 -0.62 -9.66
C GLN A 203 11.13 -1.39 -10.57
N VAL A 204 11.26 -0.95 -11.83
CA VAL A 204 12.31 -1.43 -12.75
C VAL A 204 13.10 -0.21 -13.19
N ILE A 205 14.37 -0.15 -12.82
CA ILE A 205 15.25 1.00 -13.06
C ILE A 205 16.44 0.54 -13.89
N ASN A 206 16.63 1.20 -15.02
CA ASN A 206 17.71 0.98 -15.95
C ASN A 206 18.74 2.10 -15.85
N TYR A 207 20.01 1.72 -15.89
CA TYR A 207 21.16 2.59 -15.80
C TYR A 207 22.00 2.45 -17.06
N VAL A 208 22.38 3.59 -17.64
CA VAL A 208 23.45 3.68 -18.64
C VAL A 208 24.58 4.48 -18.00
N ILE A 209 25.74 3.85 -17.90
CA ILE A 209 26.92 4.41 -17.24
C ILE A 209 27.96 4.70 -18.30
N GLU A 210 28.52 5.90 -18.27
CA GLU A 210 29.66 6.31 -19.08
C GLU A 210 30.72 6.91 -18.16
N SER A 211 31.98 6.52 -18.36
CA SER A 211 33.09 7.09 -17.61
C SER A 211 34.22 7.51 -18.54
N GLN A 212 34.86 8.60 -18.17
CA GLN A 212 36.09 9.07 -18.77
C GLN A 212 37.08 9.45 -17.68
N LYS A 213 38.23 8.78 -17.60
CA LYS A 213 39.29 9.08 -16.64
C LYS A 213 40.56 9.52 -17.36
N LYS A 214 41.13 10.65 -16.95
CA LYS A 214 42.45 11.10 -17.43
C LYS A 214 43.51 10.70 -16.42
N SER A 215 44.56 10.01 -16.86
CA SER A 215 45.73 9.67 -16.05
C SER A 215 46.98 9.74 -16.92
N ASP A 216 47.95 10.57 -16.53
CA ASP A 216 49.28 10.67 -17.16
C ASP A 216 49.27 10.77 -18.71
N GLY A 217 48.32 11.54 -19.26
CA GLY A 217 48.18 11.77 -20.70
C GLY A 217 47.37 10.72 -21.46
N LEU A 218 47.02 9.60 -20.82
CA LEU A 218 46.09 8.59 -21.34
C LEU A 218 44.66 8.89 -20.89
N ILE A 219 43.70 8.62 -21.78
CA ILE A 219 42.27 8.74 -21.50
C ILE A 219 41.69 7.33 -21.53
N ASP A 220 41.27 6.86 -20.37
CA ASP A 220 40.49 5.64 -20.24
C ASP A 220 39.00 5.98 -20.38
N ARG A 221 38.27 5.22 -21.20
CA ARG A 221 36.85 5.41 -21.46
C ARG A 221 36.15 4.07 -21.45
N TRP A 222 35.09 3.98 -20.66
CA TRP A 222 34.24 2.81 -20.64
C TRP A 222 32.78 3.19 -20.50
N GLY A 223 31.93 2.27 -20.94
CA GLY A 223 30.50 2.35 -20.75
C GLY A 223 29.96 1.03 -20.24
N GLY A 224 28.75 1.06 -19.71
CA GLY A 224 28.09 -0.13 -19.22
C GLY A 224 26.62 0.11 -18.93
N THR A 225 25.91 -0.98 -18.69
CA THR A 225 24.47 -0.93 -18.42
C THR A 225 24.14 -1.73 -17.18
N ALA A 226 23.16 -1.30 -16.40
CA ALA A 226 22.59 -2.11 -15.33
C ALA A 226 21.08 -2.00 -15.33
N SER A 227 20.40 -3.04 -14.84
CA SER A 227 18.98 -3.03 -14.57
C SER A 227 18.74 -3.53 -13.16
N VAL A 228 17.93 -2.80 -12.40
CA VAL A 228 17.59 -3.07 -11.01
C VAL A 228 16.08 -3.21 -10.91
N SER A 229 15.62 -4.37 -10.48
CA SER A 229 14.21 -4.68 -10.23
C SER A 229 13.95 -4.77 -8.74
N ILE A 230 12.99 -3.99 -8.24
CA ILE A 230 12.66 -3.87 -6.82
C ILE A 230 11.22 -4.32 -6.61
N SER A 231 10.99 -5.09 -5.56
CA SER A 231 9.65 -5.45 -5.06
C SER A 231 9.59 -5.24 -3.56
N SER A 232 8.81 -4.25 -3.13
CA SER A 232 8.59 -3.93 -1.72
C SER A 232 7.14 -4.23 -1.37
N SER A 233 6.88 -5.02 -0.31
CA SER A 233 5.54 -5.53 0.00
C SER A 233 5.19 -5.57 1.49
N THR A 234 3.98 -5.07 1.74
CA THR A 234 3.06 -5.07 2.88
C THR A 234 2.14 -6.24 2.94
N THR A 235 2.23 -7.16 3.88
CA THR A 235 1.11 -8.08 4.07
C THR A 235 0.75 -8.24 5.52
N LYS A 236 -0.54 -8.01 5.83
CA LYS A 236 -1.18 -8.53 7.04
C LYS A 236 -1.67 -9.95 6.78
N LYS A 237 -1.20 -10.89 7.58
CA LYS A 237 -1.70 -12.27 7.64
C LYS A 237 -2.55 -12.43 8.89
N ILE A 238 -3.53 -13.32 8.78
CA ILE A 238 -4.42 -13.72 9.85
C ILE A 238 -4.39 -15.24 9.84
N ASP A 239 -3.86 -15.82 10.90
CA ASP A 239 -3.68 -17.26 11.05
C ASP A 239 -4.40 -17.71 12.33
N TYR A 240 -5.17 -18.80 12.25
CA TYR A 240 -5.78 -19.40 13.44
C TYR A 240 -4.73 -20.20 14.20
N VAL A 241 -4.59 -19.93 15.50
CA VAL A 241 -3.66 -20.65 16.37
C VAL A 241 -4.45 -21.32 17.48
N GLU A 242 -4.51 -22.66 17.41
CA GLU A 242 -5.05 -23.53 18.44
C GLU A 242 -4.26 -23.41 19.74
N ASN A 243 -4.96 -23.57 20.86
CA ASN A 243 -4.33 -23.69 22.16
C ASN A 243 -3.77 -25.10 22.35
N LYS A 244 -2.57 -25.20 22.92
CA LYS A 244 -1.97 -26.51 23.27
C LYS A 244 -2.67 -27.21 24.44
N PRO A 245 -3.08 -26.51 25.52
CA PRO A 245 -3.80 -27.15 26.60
C PRO A 245 -5.28 -27.29 26.24
N ASP A 246 -5.85 -28.46 26.47
CA ASP A 246 -7.30 -28.70 26.29
C ASP A 246 -8.14 -28.12 27.44
N ILE A 247 -7.53 -27.88 28.61
CA ILE A 247 -8.19 -27.32 29.81
C ILE A 247 -7.98 -25.81 29.86
N ILE A 248 -8.61 -25.10 28.92
CA ILE A 248 -8.58 -23.64 28.81
C ILE A 248 -9.95 -23.14 28.33
N SER A 249 -10.31 -21.88 28.63
CA SER A 249 -11.64 -21.34 28.36
C SER A 249 -11.95 -21.03 26.88
N PHE A 250 -11.05 -21.35 25.95
CA PHE A 250 -11.22 -21.12 24.50
C PHE A 250 -10.36 -22.08 23.68
N GLU A 251 -10.81 -22.53 22.52
CA GLU A 251 -10.10 -23.54 21.70
C GLU A 251 -8.83 -22.99 21.03
N GLY A 252 -8.81 -21.69 20.77
CA GLY A 252 -7.75 -21.02 20.05
C GLY A 252 -8.19 -19.62 19.63
N GLY A 253 -7.38 -18.95 18.84
CA GLY A 253 -7.72 -17.62 18.36
C GLY A 253 -6.84 -17.19 17.21
N PHE A 254 -7.35 -16.22 16.47
CA PHE A 254 -6.61 -15.65 15.36
C PHE A 254 -5.46 -14.76 15.83
N VAL A 255 -4.37 -14.80 15.09
CA VAL A 255 -3.22 -13.92 15.23
C VAL A 255 -3.12 -13.10 13.95
N GLU A 256 -3.13 -11.77 14.08
CA GLU A 256 -2.78 -10.87 12.98
C GLU A 256 -1.26 -10.62 13.02
N SER A 257 -0.57 -10.89 11.92
CA SER A 257 0.87 -10.68 11.76
C SER A 257 1.16 -9.81 10.55
N GLN A 258 1.93 -8.74 10.72
CA GLN A 258 2.39 -7.89 9.63
C GLN A 258 3.81 -8.28 9.20
N TYR A 259 3.99 -8.49 7.89
CA TYR A 259 5.28 -8.79 7.27
C TYR A 259 5.66 -7.69 6.29
N ASN A 260 6.91 -7.25 6.37
CA ASN A 260 7.54 -6.36 5.39
C ASN A 260 8.64 -7.15 4.69
N ASN A 261 8.56 -7.24 3.37
CA ASN A 261 9.60 -7.86 2.55
C ASN A 261 9.94 -6.93 1.39
N SER A 262 11.23 -6.64 1.24
CA SER A 262 11.79 -5.86 0.15
C SER A 262 12.91 -6.65 -0.53
N ILE A 263 12.76 -6.89 -1.83
CA ILE A 263 13.71 -7.65 -2.65
C ILE A 263 14.22 -6.73 -3.74
N LEU A 264 15.53 -6.76 -3.98
CA LEU A 264 16.21 -6.10 -5.09
C LEU A 264 16.93 -7.18 -5.89
N GLN A 265 16.70 -7.22 -7.19
CA GLN A 265 17.49 -8.04 -8.12
C GLN A 265 18.18 -7.11 -9.10
N TYR A 266 19.43 -7.40 -9.45
CA TYR A 266 20.13 -6.62 -10.46
C TYR A 266 20.88 -7.49 -11.45
N THR A 267 20.93 -6.99 -12.68
CA THR A 267 21.84 -7.47 -13.72
C THR A 267 22.69 -6.29 -14.17
N ALA A 268 24.00 -6.46 -14.27
CA ALA A 268 24.92 -5.43 -14.73
C ALA A 268 25.86 -5.99 -15.79
N LYS A 269 26.05 -5.23 -16.87
CA LYS A 269 27.03 -5.50 -17.92
C LYS A 269 28.04 -4.37 -17.94
N LEU A 270 29.20 -4.59 -17.33
CA LEU A 270 30.23 -3.60 -17.07
C LEU A 270 31.60 -4.10 -17.58
N PRO A 271 32.58 -3.23 -17.84
CA PRO A 271 33.89 -3.66 -18.36
C PRO A 271 34.70 -4.46 -17.33
N GLU A 272 35.56 -5.35 -17.82
CA GLU A 272 36.67 -5.91 -17.05
C GLU A 272 37.79 -4.88 -16.92
N PHE A 273 38.41 -4.78 -15.74
CA PHE A 273 39.58 -3.93 -15.49
C PHE A 273 40.83 -4.77 -15.35
N ASP A 274 41.95 -4.28 -15.90
CA ASP A 274 43.25 -4.90 -15.73
C ASP A 274 43.85 -4.65 -14.33
N HIS A 275 45.07 -5.15 -14.11
CA HIS A 275 45.76 -4.99 -12.82
C HIS A 275 46.23 -3.55 -12.54
N GLN A 276 46.20 -2.66 -13.52
CA GLN A 276 46.42 -1.22 -13.39
C GLN A 276 45.12 -0.45 -13.12
N GLY A 277 43.96 -1.11 -13.22
CA GLY A 277 42.66 -0.47 -13.09
C GLY A 277 42.25 0.34 -14.34
N VAL A 278 42.76 -0.04 -15.52
CA VAL A 278 42.33 0.47 -16.83
C VAL A 278 41.28 -0.48 -17.41
N SER A 279 40.23 0.09 -18.03
CA SER A 279 39.18 -0.72 -18.64
C SER A 279 39.66 -1.49 -19.88
N THR A 280 39.07 -2.67 -20.10
CA THR A 280 39.33 -3.51 -21.28
C THR A 280 38.08 -3.60 -22.17
N ASP A 281 38.23 -4.11 -23.40
CA ASP A 281 37.10 -4.33 -24.32
C ASP A 281 36.15 -5.46 -23.88
N ARG A 282 36.54 -6.24 -22.86
CA ARG A 282 35.74 -7.37 -22.38
C ARG A 282 34.66 -6.87 -21.43
N MET A 283 33.41 -7.20 -21.72
CA MET A 283 32.27 -6.94 -20.84
C MET A 283 31.97 -8.15 -19.95
N ILE A 284 31.80 -7.92 -18.66
CA ILE A 284 31.40 -8.91 -17.65
C ILE A 284 29.92 -8.68 -17.33
N GLU A 285 29.14 -9.75 -17.40
CA GLU A 285 27.76 -9.75 -16.94
C GLU A 285 27.67 -10.37 -15.53
N THR A 286 27.11 -9.61 -14.59
CA THR A 286 26.93 -10.00 -13.20
C THR A 286 25.45 -9.96 -12.85
N ARG A 287 24.98 -10.95 -12.08
CA ARG A 287 23.61 -11.03 -11.55
C ARG A 287 23.66 -11.36 -10.08
N ASP A 288 22.86 -10.66 -9.27
CA ASP A 288 22.71 -10.98 -7.85
C ASP A 288 21.39 -10.41 -7.31
N SER A 289 21.09 -10.73 -6.05
CA SER A 289 19.89 -10.26 -5.35
C SER A 289 20.18 -9.87 -3.91
N LEU A 290 19.48 -8.85 -3.43
CA LEU A 290 19.50 -8.38 -2.05
C LEU A 290 18.10 -8.50 -1.46
N MET A 291 18.04 -8.71 -0.16
CA MET A 291 16.77 -8.79 0.56
C MET A 291 16.87 -8.08 1.91
N ILE A 292 15.76 -7.47 2.32
CA ILE A 292 15.49 -6.97 3.65
C ILE A 292 14.13 -7.49 4.08
N GLU A 293 14.11 -8.24 5.18
CA GLU A 293 12.87 -8.70 5.82
C GLU A 293 12.81 -8.11 7.22
N SER A 294 11.70 -7.43 7.54
CA SER A 294 11.50 -6.96 8.91
C SER A 294 11.01 -8.11 9.79
N PHE A 295 11.36 -8.07 11.08
CA PHE A 295 10.69 -8.93 12.06
C PHE A 295 9.18 -8.68 12.05
N PRO A 296 8.36 -9.75 12.04
CA PRO A 296 6.92 -9.59 11.98
C PRO A 296 6.38 -9.03 13.29
N MET A 297 5.52 -8.03 13.21
CA MET A 297 4.74 -7.56 14.35
C MET A 297 3.45 -8.36 14.42
N SER A 298 3.18 -9.02 15.55
CA SER A 298 2.01 -9.88 15.71
C SER A 298 1.16 -9.47 16.91
N ARG A 299 -0.16 -9.60 16.79
CA ARG A 299 -1.11 -9.43 17.90
C ARG A 299 -2.20 -10.49 17.87
N ARG A 300 -2.68 -10.87 19.06
CA ARG A 300 -3.86 -11.73 19.21
C ARG A 300 -5.12 -10.92 18.94
N LEU A 301 -6.05 -11.52 18.23
CA LEU A 301 -7.38 -10.97 17.99
C LEU A 301 -8.37 -11.46 19.04
N LEU A 302 -9.54 -10.80 19.10
CA LEU A 302 -10.65 -11.20 19.96
C LEU A 302 -11.06 -12.65 19.66
N VAL A 303 -11.35 -13.43 20.70
CA VAL A 303 -11.92 -14.77 20.55
C VAL A 303 -13.42 -14.69 20.84
N PRO A 304 -14.30 -14.82 19.83
CA PRO A 304 -15.74 -14.71 20.03
C PRO A 304 -16.34 -16.01 20.60
N GLU A 305 -17.40 -15.87 21.40
CA GLU A 305 -18.16 -17.00 21.92
C GLU A 305 -19.21 -17.46 20.89
N LEU A 306 -18.85 -18.42 20.05
CA LEU A 306 -19.69 -18.94 18.94
C LEU A 306 -19.90 -20.46 19.01
N ASN A 307 -20.00 -21.00 20.23
CA ASN A 307 -20.04 -22.45 20.46
C ASN A 307 -21.21 -23.15 19.76
N HIS A 308 -22.34 -22.45 19.55
CA HIS A 308 -23.51 -22.98 18.86
C HIS A 308 -23.30 -23.16 17.35
N LEU A 309 -22.26 -22.55 16.78
CA LEU A 309 -21.92 -22.67 15.36
C LEU A 309 -20.93 -23.79 15.06
N ARG A 310 -20.56 -24.60 16.06
CA ARG A 310 -19.59 -25.68 15.89
C ARG A 310 -20.03 -26.67 14.81
N GLY A 311 -19.18 -26.90 13.81
CA GLY A 311 -19.44 -27.77 12.67
C GLY A 311 -20.24 -27.12 11.55
N HIS A 312 -20.62 -25.85 11.68
CA HIS A 312 -21.25 -25.11 10.59
C HIS A 312 -20.21 -24.80 9.50
N TRP A 313 -20.59 -24.92 8.23
CA TRP A 313 -19.66 -24.77 7.10
C TRP A 313 -19.00 -23.38 7.02
N ALA A 314 -19.67 -22.34 7.51
CA ALA A 314 -19.15 -20.97 7.58
C ALA A 314 -18.55 -20.59 8.96
N GLU A 315 -18.40 -21.55 9.87
CA GLU A 315 -17.97 -21.29 11.26
C GLU A 315 -16.66 -20.49 11.32
N ASN A 316 -15.66 -20.90 10.53
CA ASN A 316 -14.34 -20.26 10.54
C ASN A 316 -14.39 -18.83 9.96
N ASP A 317 -15.14 -18.60 8.89
CA ASP A 317 -15.33 -17.28 8.30
C ASP A 317 -16.04 -16.33 9.28
N ILE A 318 -17.10 -16.81 9.94
CA ILE A 318 -17.82 -16.04 10.95
C ILE A 318 -16.89 -15.71 12.13
N LYS A 319 -16.17 -16.71 12.66
CA LYS A 319 -15.17 -16.52 13.72
C LYS A 319 -14.13 -15.46 13.31
N ALA A 320 -13.60 -15.51 12.09
CA ALA A 320 -12.61 -14.56 11.60
C ALA A 320 -13.17 -13.12 11.57
N LEU A 321 -14.38 -12.92 11.05
CA LEU A 321 -15.00 -11.58 10.99
C LEU A 321 -15.30 -11.00 12.38
N TYR A 322 -15.73 -11.82 13.33
CA TYR A 322 -15.88 -11.39 14.72
C TYR A 322 -14.54 -11.07 15.37
N SER A 323 -13.51 -11.88 15.15
CA SER A 323 -12.15 -11.62 15.65
C SER A 323 -11.56 -10.31 15.11
N LEU A 324 -11.97 -9.91 13.90
CA LEU A 324 -11.61 -8.63 13.27
C LEU A 324 -12.53 -7.46 13.68
N GLU A 325 -13.50 -7.69 14.55
CA GLU A 325 -14.51 -6.71 14.97
C GLU A 325 -15.33 -6.14 13.79
N ILE A 326 -15.49 -6.94 12.72
CA ILE A 326 -16.31 -6.60 11.56
C ILE A 326 -17.79 -6.85 11.87
N PHE A 327 -18.10 -7.98 12.49
CA PHE A 327 -19.41 -8.21 13.11
C PHE A 327 -19.38 -7.71 14.55
N LYS A 328 -20.43 -6.97 14.93
CA LYS A 328 -20.48 -6.21 16.19
C LYS A 328 -21.71 -6.53 17.03
N GLU A 329 -22.70 -7.25 16.48
CA GLU A 329 -23.75 -7.81 17.31
C GLU A 329 -23.16 -8.80 18.33
N ASN A 330 -23.98 -9.17 19.32
CA ASN A 330 -23.57 -10.16 20.30
C ASN A 330 -23.36 -11.51 19.61
N PRO A 331 -22.16 -12.14 19.71
CA PRO A 331 -21.87 -13.43 19.09
C PRO A 331 -22.91 -14.52 19.41
N ALA A 332 -23.44 -14.53 20.65
CA ALA A 332 -24.44 -15.51 21.08
C ALA A 332 -25.78 -15.40 20.33
N ASP A 333 -26.10 -14.22 19.81
CA ASP A 333 -27.35 -13.94 19.09
C ASP A 333 -27.19 -14.11 17.56
N PHE A 334 -26.00 -14.48 17.08
CA PHE A 334 -25.74 -14.63 15.66
C PHE A 334 -26.43 -15.87 15.08
N ASP A 335 -27.41 -15.64 14.19
CA ASP A 335 -28.05 -16.69 13.41
C ASP A 335 -27.46 -16.74 11.98
N PRO A 336 -26.74 -17.81 11.60
CA PRO A 336 -26.17 -17.94 10.27
C PRO A 336 -27.20 -18.06 9.14
N GLN A 337 -28.44 -18.46 9.45
CA GLN A 337 -29.52 -18.65 8.47
C GLN A 337 -30.34 -17.39 8.24
N GLU A 338 -30.24 -16.39 9.13
CA GLU A 338 -30.90 -15.11 8.97
C GLU A 338 -30.43 -14.42 7.68
N ILE A 339 -31.36 -13.78 6.97
CA ILE A 339 -31.05 -13.06 5.74
C ILE A 339 -30.45 -11.70 6.10
N MET A 340 -29.29 -11.38 5.53
CA MET A 340 -28.57 -10.16 5.85
C MET A 340 -29.22 -8.93 5.18
N THR A 341 -29.36 -7.88 5.96
CA THR A 341 -29.87 -6.57 5.49
C THR A 341 -28.78 -5.77 4.77
N ARG A 342 -29.21 -4.78 3.98
CA ARG A 342 -28.31 -3.83 3.31
C ARG A 342 -27.46 -3.03 4.29
N ALA A 343 -28.03 -2.63 5.43
CA ALA A 343 -27.31 -1.86 6.44
C ALA A 343 -26.20 -2.69 7.13
N GLU A 344 -26.50 -3.93 7.51
CA GLU A 344 -25.51 -4.86 8.09
C GLU A 344 -24.36 -5.11 7.12
N PHE A 345 -24.66 -5.39 5.85
CA PHE A 345 -23.62 -5.62 4.84
C PHE A 345 -22.76 -4.37 4.61
N ALA A 346 -23.38 -3.18 4.56
CA ALA A 346 -22.65 -1.92 4.40
C ALA A 346 -21.72 -1.63 5.59
N ASP A 347 -22.16 -1.92 6.83
CA ASP A 347 -21.32 -1.80 8.03
C ASP A 347 -20.12 -2.75 7.96
N ALA A 348 -20.39 -4.03 7.69
CA ALA A 348 -19.35 -5.04 7.60
C ALA A 348 -18.31 -4.72 6.51
N ILE A 349 -18.76 -4.26 5.34
CA ILE A 349 -17.82 -3.92 4.25
C ILE A 349 -17.00 -2.67 4.53
N VAL A 350 -17.54 -1.66 5.19
CA VAL A 350 -16.75 -0.47 5.54
C VAL A 350 -15.61 -0.80 6.49
N LEU A 351 -15.82 -1.76 7.39
CA LEU A 351 -14.82 -2.23 8.34
C LEU A 351 -13.80 -3.14 7.66
N ALA A 352 -14.26 -4.10 6.85
CA ALA A 352 -13.42 -4.99 6.06
C ALA A 352 -12.55 -4.20 5.06
N ALA A 353 -13.14 -3.22 4.38
CA ALA A 353 -12.48 -2.27 3.51
C ALA A 353 -12.20 -0.96 4.26
N SER A 354 -11.46 -1.05 5.37
CA SER A 354 -11.00 0.12 6.11
C SER A 354 -10.27 1.11 5.19
N GLN A 355 -10.29 2.39 5.56
CA GLN A 355 -9.68 3.44 4.72
C GLN A 355 -8.20 3.18 4.47
N VAL A 356 -7.73 3.60 3.29
CA VAL A 356 -6.32 3.55 2.96
C VAL A 356 -5.56 4.33 4.03
N PRO A 357 -4.54 3.72 4.65
CA PRO A 357 -3.78 4.37 5.70
C PRO A 357 -3.12 5.64 5.18
N LYS A 358 -3.10 6.69 6.01
CA LYS A 358 -2.34 7.90 5.70
C LYS A 358 -0.84 7.65 5.87
N ASP A 359 -0.03 8.35 5.08
CA ASP A 359 1.42 8.37 5.24
C ASP A 359 1.80 8.86 6.64
N SER A 360 2.48 8.00 7.40
CA SER A 360 2.81 8.26 8.80
C SER A 360 3.98 9.23 8.96
N LEU A 361 4.79 9.41 7.91
CA LEU A 361 5.89 10.37 7.84
C LEU A 361 5.43 11.77 7.43
N LEU A 362 4.23 11.88 6.84
CA LEU A 362 3.71 13.15 6.33
C LEU A 362 3.19 14.04 7.46
N VAL A 363 3.99 15.03 7.83
CA VAL A 363 3.57 16.06 8.77
C VAL A 363 2.83 17.17 8.03
N GLU A 364 1.53 17.30 8.27
CA GLU A 364 0.75 18.44 7.80
C GLU A 364 1.13 19.69 8.61
N SER A 365 1.55 20.75 7.91
CA SER A 365 1.79 22.04 8.55
C SER A 365 0.47 22.58 9.10
N LYS A 366 0.26 22.48 10.42
CA LYS A 366 -0.88 23.09 11.11
C LYS A 366 -0.88 24.59 10.84
N THR A 367 -1.61 25.02 9.82
CA THR A 367 -2.13 26.39 9.80
C THR A 367 -3.09 26.46 10.97
N THR A 368 -2.88 27.43 11.85
CA THR A 368 -3.73 27.74 12.99
C THR A 368 -5.11 28.19 12.47
N LYS A 369 -5.87 27.29 11.84
CA LYS A 369 -7.30 27.49 11.69
C LYS A 369 -7.82 27.41 13.11
N LYS A 370 -8.13 28.57 13.70
CA LYS A 370 -9.09 28.67 14.80
C LYS A 370 -10.23 27.74 14.40
N SER A 371 -10.34 26.59 15.08
CA SER A 371 -11.52 25.76 14.99
C SER A 371 -12.65 26.66 15.48
N VAL A 372 -13.36 27.27 14.53
CA VAL A 372 -14.68 27.79 14.81
C VAL A 372 -15.45 26.53 15.17
N ASN A 373 -15.89 26.48 16.43
CA ASN A 373 -16.70 25.40 16.97
C ASN A 373 -18.12 25.50 16.37
N THR A 374 -18.22 25.59 15.05
CA THR A 374 -19.48 25.44 14.34
C THR A 374 -19.75 23.95 14.37
N LYS A 375 -20.73 23.56 15.18
CA LYS A 375 -21.29 22.21 15.17
C LYS A 375 -21.93 22.03 13.78
N GLU A 376 -21.14 21.59 12.80
CA GLU A 376 -21.68 21.22 11.49
C GLU A 376 -22.69 20.10 11.74
N GLU A 377 -23.97 20.38 11.51
CA GLU A 377 -25.00 19.35 11.56
C GLU A 377 -24.68 18.32 10.48
N ILE A 378 -24.27 17.13 10.91
CA ILE A 378 -24.03 16.01 10.00
C ILE A 378 -25.41 15.59 9.46
N LEU A 379 -25.71 15.99 8.23
CA LEU A 379 -26.94 15.60 7.56
C LEU A 379 -26.77 14.24 6.90
N SER A 380 -27.80 13.41 7.01
CA SER A 380 -27.84 12.13 6.29
C SER A 380 -28.04 12.36 4.79
N PRO A 381 -27.28 11.69 3.92
CA PRO A 381 -27.55 11.70 2.48
C PRO A 381 -28.87 10.99 2.13
N PHE A 382 -29.43 10.20 3.05
CA PHE A 382 -30.65 9.42 2.85
C PHE A 382 -31.73 9.78 3.87
N THR A 383 -32.98 9.89 3.42
CA THR A 383 -34.14 10.28 4.24
C THR A 383 -34.59 9.19 5.20
N ASP A 384 -34.30 7.93 4.87
CA ASP A 384 -34.66 6.73 5.63
C ASP A 384 -33.53 6.23 6.55
N VAL A 385 -32.42 6.96 6.63
CA VAL A 385 -31.30 6.65 7.55
C VAL A 385 -31.15 7.78 8.55
N SER A 386 -31.62 7.55 9.78
CA SER A 386 -31.46 8.49 10.90
C SER A 386 -29.99 8.64 11.31
N THR A 387 -29.57 9.86 11.65
CA THR A 387 -28.22 10.15 12.18
C THR A 387 -27.95 9.48 13.54
N GLN A 388 -29.00 9.00 14.23
CA GLN A 388 -28.87 8.21 15.46
C GLN A 388 -28.88 6.70 15.24
N SER A 389 -29.03 6.23 13.99
CA SER A 389 -28.94 4.80 13.69
C SER A 389 -27.51 4.29 13.96
N LYS A 390 -27.39 3.08 14.51
CA LYS A 390 -26.09 2.41 14.70
C LYS A 390 -25.31 2.23 13.38
N TYR A 391 -26.01 2.18 12.25
CA TYR A 391 -25.39 2.02 10.92
C TYR A 391 -25.13 3.34 10.20
N PHE A 392 -25.51 4.49 10.79
CA PHE A 392 -25.44 5.79 10.12
C PHE A 392 -24.02 6.11 9.64
N GLU A 393 -23.02 6.00 10.51
CA GLU A 393 -21.63 6.35 10.19
C GLU A 393 -21.09 5.50 9.05
N SER A 394 -21.35 4.19 9.09
CA SER A 394 -20.88 3.26 8.05
C SER A 394 -21.58 3.49 6.72
N ILE A 395 -22.91 3.66 6.71
CA ILE A 395 -23.66 3.96 5.48
C ILE A 395 -23.19 5.30 4.89
N ASN A 396 -23.03 6.34 5.71
CA ASN A 396 -22.55 7.64 5.27
C ASN A 396 -21.12 7.57 4.71
N SER A 397 -20.23 6.82 5.39
CA SER A 397 -18.85 6.58 4.95
C SER A 397 -18.81 5.82 3.63
N ALA A 398 -19.54 4.71 3.52
CA ALA A 398 -19.65 3.90 2.30
C ALA A 398 -20.17 4.72 1.13
N TYR A 399 -21.19 5.56 1.35
CA TYR A 399 -21.76 6.43 0.32
C TYR A 399 -20.76 7.50 -0.13
N LYS A 400 -20.13 8.22 0.80
CA LYS A 400 -19.13 9.25 0.50
C LYS A 400 -17.92 8.68 -0.23
N ARG A 401 -17.53 7.44 0.08
CA ARG A 401 -16.44 6.72 -0.58
C ARG A 401 -16.86 6.11 -1.91
N GLY A 402 -18.15 6.09 -2.28
CA GLY A 402 -18.63 5.50 -3.54
C GLY A 402 -18.78 3.98 -3.53
N MET A 403 -18.71 3.32 -2.37
CA MET A 403 -18.88 1.86 -2.23
C MET A 403 -20.31 1.41 -2.50
N ILE A 404 -21.27 2.24 -2.08
CA ILE A 404 -22.70 1.97 -2.16
C ILE A 404 -23.43 3.13 -2.83
N SER A 405 -24.60 2.83 -3.37
CA SER A 405 -25.56 3.82 -3.88
C SER A 405 -26.93 3.58 -3.28
N GLY A 406 -27.73 4.65 -3.17
CA GLY A 406 -29.15 4.55 -2.82
C GLY A 406 -29.98 3.86 -3.91
N ARG A 407 -31.25 3.58 -3.60
CA ARG A 407 -32.21 2.97 -4.54
C ARG A 407 -32.99 3.99 -5.39
N GLY A 408 -32.75 5.28 -5.18
CA GLY A 408 -33.52 6.39 -5.77
C GLY A 408 -34.12 7.27 -4.68
N ASP A 409 -34.65 8.44 -5.03
CA ASP A 409 -35.44 9.31 -4.14
C ASP A 409 -34.82 9.65 -2.77
N LYS A 410 -33.48 9.66 -2.69
CA LYS A 410 -32.70 9.81 -1.45
C LYS A 410 -33.00 8.71 -0.43
N THR A 411 -33.26 7.49 -0.87
CA THR A 411 -33.55 6.31 -0.03
C THR A 411 -32.42 5.29 -0.16
N PHE A 412 -31.95 4.76 0.98
CA PHE A 412 -30.96 3.68 1.00
C PHE A 412 -31.58 2.29 1.11
N ALA A 413 -32.71 2.21 1.80
CA ALA A 413 -33.43 1.02 2.25
C ALA A 413 -32.57 0.14 3.17
N PRO A 414 -32.27 0.57 4.41
CA PRO A 414 -31.36 -0.13 5.32
C PRO A 414 -31.85 -1.54 5.70
N GLU A 415 -33.15 -1.71 5.87
CA GLU A 415 -33.79 -2.96 6.30
C GLU A 415 -34.07 -3.93 5.15
N ASP A 416 -33.90 -3.49 3.89
CA ASP A 416 -34.10 -4.36 2.73
C ASP A 416 -33.00 -5.42 2.67
N TYR A 417 -33.39 -6.64 2.29
CA TYR A 417 -32.45 -7.74 2.12
C TYR A 417 -31.55 -7.57 0.88
N LEU A 418 -30.35 -8.10 1.00
CA LEU A 418 -29.31 -8.00 -0.03
C LEU A 418 -29.28 -9.25 -0.91
N THR A 419 -29.26 -9.06 -2.24
CA THR A 419 -29.08 -10.18 -3.19
C THR A 419 -27.61 -10.51 -3.40
N THR A 420 -27.30 -11.69 -3.93
CA THR A 420 -25.93 -12.07 -4.32
C THR A 420 -25.34 -11.06 -5.31
N ALA A 421 -26.12 -10.61 -6.30
CA ALA A 421 -25.68 -9.60 -7.28
C ALA A 421 -25.36 -8.25 -6.63
N ASP A 422 -26.13 -7.84 -5.61
CA ASP A 422 -25.88 -6.61 -4.86
C ASP A 422 -24.57 -6.67 -4.08
N ALA A 423 -24.31 -7.78 -3.36
CA ALA A 423 -23.06 -7.98 -2.63
C ALA A 423 -21.86 -7.81 -3.54
N ILE A 424 -21.85 -8.55 -4.65
CA ILE A 424 -20.75 -8.54 -5.61
C ILE A 424 -20.55 -7.15 -6.21
N THR A 425 -21.64 -6.44 -6.50
CA THR A 425 -21.55 -5.06 -7.00
C THR A 425 -20.88 -4.14 -5.99
N ILE A 426 -21.22 -4.25 -4.70
CA ILE A 426 -20.60 -3.45 -3.63
C ILE A 426 -19.11 -3.79 -3.50
N LEU A 427 -18.73 -5.07 -3.56
CA LEU A 427 -17.34 -5.50 -3.46
C LEU A 427 -16.48 -4.94 -4.61
N ILE A 428 -16.97 -5.02 -5.85
CA ILE A 428 -16.20 -4.54 -7.01
C ILE A 428 -16.12 -3.02 -7.04
N LYS A 429 -17.19 -2.32 -6.67
CA LYS A 429 -17.14 -0.86 -6.44
C LYS A 429 -16.12 -0.48 -5.39
N THR A 430 -16.10 -1.23 -4.29
CA THR A 430 -15.15 -1.05 -3.18
C THR A 430 -13.69 -1.16 -3.66
N LEU A 431 -13.40 -2.08 -4.59
CA LEU A 431 -12.08 -2.22 -5.22
C LEU A 431 -11.82 -1.21 -6.34
N GLY A 432 -12.85 -0.57 -6.89
CA GLY A 432 -12.76 0.36 -8.02
C GLY A 432 -12.34 -0.31 -9.33
N LEU A 433 -12.70 -1.58 -9.53
CA LEU A 433 -12.27 -2.41 -10.67
C LEU A 433 -13.36 -2.59 -11.75
N GLU A 434 -14.46 -1.84 -11.69
CA GLU A 434 -15.57 -1.94 -12.63
C GLU A 434 -15.14 -1.73 -14.10
N GLY A 435 -14.09 -0.92 -14.32
CA GLY A 435 -13.52 -0.64 -15.63
C GLY A 435 -12.82 -1.81 -16.30
N LEU A 436 -12.59 -2.93 -15.59
CA LEU A 436 -12.02 -4.15 -16.18
C LEU A 436 -13.03 -4.95 -17.02
N ALA A 437 -14.32 -4.60 -16.95
CA ALA A 437 -15.35 -5.20 -17.78
C ALA A 437 -15.29 -4.69 -19.22
N PRO A 438 -15.58 -5.53 -20.23
CA PRO A 438 -15.59 -5.11 -21.63
C PRO A 438 -16.73 -4.13 -21.93
N SER A 439 -16.46 -3.15 -22.78
CA SER A 439 -17.44 -2.15 -23.21
C SER A 439 -18.56 -2.72 -24.09
N SER A 440 -18.29 -3.82 -24.80
CA SER A 440 -19.24 -4.51 -25.68
C SER A 440 -20.31 -5.34 -24.94
N GLY A 441 -20.30 -5.33 -23.61
CA GLY A 441 -21.17 -6.14 -22.76
C GLY A 441 -20.43 -7.37 -22.22
N ALA A 442 -20.50 -7.55 -20.91
CA ALA A 442 -19.84 -8.64 -20.21
C ALA A 442 -20.62 -9.96 -20.33
N VAL A 443 -19.91 -11.04 -20.66
CA VAL A 443 -20.45 -12.41 -20.68
C VAL A 443 -19.77 -13.21 -19.58
N THR A 444 -20.56 -13.78 -18.69
CA THR A 444 -20.05 -14.57 -17.56
C THR A 444 -20.15 -16.06 -17.87
N VAL A 445 -19.39 -16.89 -17.16
CA VAL A 445 -19.40 -18.35 -17.36
C VAL A 445 -20.55 -19.06 -16.60
N PHE A 446 -21.30 -18.30 -15.79
CA PHE A 446 -22.35 -18.85 -14.94
C PHE A 446 -23.52 -19.36 -15.78
N ARG A 447 -24.10 -20.49 -15.36
CA ARG A 447 -25.26 -21.09 -16.05
C ARG A 447 -26.49 -20.20 -16.03
N ASP A 448 -26.61 -19.38 -15.01
CA ASP A 448 -27.65 -18.37 -14.79
C ASP A 448 -27.17 -16.96 -15.16
N SER A 449 -26.26 -16.84 -16.15
CA SER A 449 -25.75 -15.55 -16.60
C SER A 449 -26.82 -14.59 -17.13
N ASP A 450 -27.96 -15.13 -17.57
CA ASP A 450 -29.10 -14.35 -18.06
C ASP A 450 -29.97 -13.80 -16.92
N ASP A 451 -29.93 -14.43 -15.75
CA ASP A 451 -30.64 -13.97 -14.55
C ASP A 451 -29.88 -12.84 -13.83
N ILE A 452 -28.63 -12.57 -14.21
CA ILE A 452 -27.82 -11.51 -13.62
C ILE A 452 -28.40 -10.14 -14.03
N PRO A 453 -28.79 -9.29 -13.07
CA PRO A 453 -29.28 -7.95 -13.37
C PRO A 453 -28.27 -7.13 -14.19
N ARG A 454 -28.77 -6.33 -15.13
CA ARG A 454 -27.93 -5.54 -16.05
C ARG A 454 -26.92 -4.66 -15.30
N TYR A 455 -27.28 -4.08 -14.16
CA TYR A 455 -26.40 -3.23 -13.36
C TYR A 455 -25.24 -4.01 -12.71
N ALA A 456 -25.43 -5.30 -12.45
CA ALA A 456 -24.44 -6.15 -11.77
C ALA A 456 -23.56 -6.93 -12.75
N LYS A 457 -23.94 -7.01 -14.03
CA LYS A 457 -23.29 -7.88 -15.03
C LYS A 457 -21.79 -7.61 -15.18
N ASN A 458 -21.39 -6.34 -15.20
CA ASN A 458 -19.97 -5.95 -15.23
C ASN A 458 -19.25 -6.34 -13.94
N SER A 459 -19.83 -6.05 -12.78
CA SER A 459 -19.25 -6.40 -11.48
C SER A 459 -19.07 -7.92 -11.35
N VAL A 460 -20.08 -8.70 -11.70
CA VAL A 460 -20.02 -10.16 -11.64
C VAL A 460 -18.94 -10.72 -12.57
N TYR A 461 -18.85 -10.19 -13.79
CA TYR A 461 -17.77 -10.56 -14.72
C TYR A 461 -16.38 -10.29 -14.13
N VAL A 462 -16.17 -9.10 -13.56
CA VAL A 462 -14.89 -8.74 -12.96
C VAL A 462 -14.60 -9.61 -11.74
N ALA A 463 -15.57 -9.79 -10.84
CA ALA A 463 -15.45 -10.62 -9.64
C ALA A 463 -15.07 -12.07 -9.98
N GLN A 464 -15.65 -12.62 -11.04
CA GLN A 464 -15.29 -13.93 -11.55
C GLN A 464 -13.86 -13.93 -12.13
N ARG A 465 -13.52 -12.95 -12.97
CA ARG A 465 -12.21 -12.84 -13.63
C ARG A 465 -11.06 -12.74 -12.62
N ILE A 466 -11.25 -12.02 -11.52
CA ILE A 466 -10.24 -11.85 -10.47
C ILE A 466 -10.28 -12.98 -9.43
N GLY A 467 -11.17 -13.97 -9.58
CA GLY A 467 -11.30 -15.12 -8.68
C GLY A 467 -11.96 -14.82 -7.33
N LEU A 468 -12.54 -13.63 -7.14
CA LEU A 468 -13.22 -13.22 -5.91
C LEU A 468 -14.53 -13.99 -5.68
N VAL A 469 -15.22 -14.34 -6.77
CA VAL A 469 -16.48 -15.09 -6.72
C VAL A 469 -16.44 -16.25 -7.69
N MET A 470 -16.76 -17.43 -7.18
CA MET A 470 -16.92 -18.65 -7.96
C MET A 470 -18.37 -19.13 -7.88
N GLY A 471 -18.80 -19.87 -8.88
CA GLY A 471 -20.13 -20.48 -8.88
C GLY A 471 -20.16 -21.65 -7.91
N ASP A 472 -21.37 -22.12 -7.59
CA ASP A 472 -21.51 -23.37 -6.85
C ASP A 472 -20.97 -24.57 -7.64
N ASP A 473 -20.98 -25.77 -7.05
CA ASP A 473 -20.51 -27.00 -7.69
C ASP A 473 -21.22 -27.32 -9.03
N LYS A 474 -22.38 -26.69 -9.27
CA LYS A 474 -23.16 -26.83 -10.49
C LYS A 474 -22.96 -25.67 -11.46
N GLY A 475 -22.10 -24.70 -11.15
CA GLY A 475 -21.79 -23.54 -11.98
C GLY A 475 -22.84 -22.43 -11.93
N TYR A 476 -23.68 -22.36 -10.90
CA TYR A 476 -24.67 -21.29 -10.71
C TYR A 476 -24.16 -20.22 -9.74
N LEU A 477 -24.50 -18.96 -10.02
CA LEU A 477 -24.21 -17.83 -9.13
C LEU A 477 -25.36 -17.55 -8.15
N LYS A 478 -26.60 -17.74 -8.62
CA LYS A 478 -27.86 -17.37 -7.98
C LYS A 478 -27.96 -15.87 -7.70
N PRO A 479 -27.89 -15.02 -8.75
CA PRO A 479 -27.71 -13.57 -8.59
C PRO A 479 -28.85 -12.87 -7.84
N ASN A 480 -30.08 -13.37 -7.97
CA ASN A 480 -31.28 -12.78 -7.36
C ASN A 480 -31.64 -13.39 -5.99
N GLU A 481 -30.89 -14.40 -5.52
CA GLU A 481 -31.11 -15.01 -4.22
C GLU A 481 -30.60 -14.08 -3.11
N TYR A 482 -31.40 -13.93 -2.05
CA TYR A 482 -30.98 -13.19 -0.86
C TYR A 482 -29.88 -13.93 -0.11
N ILE A 483 -28.90 -13.20 0.41
CA ILE A 483 -27.77 -13.80 1.11
C ILE A 483 -28.09 -13.99 2.60
N SER A 484 -27.92 -15.21 3.09
CA SER A 484 -27.85 -15.49 4.53
C SER A 484 -26.61 -14.83 5.16
N LYS A 485 -26.63 -14.55 6.47
CA LYS A 485 -25.47 -14.03 7.21
C LYS A 485 -24.24 -14.93 7.08
N ALA A 486 -24.40 -16.26 7.06
CA ALA A 486 -23.29 -17.17 6.80
C ALA A 486 -22.66 -16.97 5.42
N ARG A 487 -23.47 -16.93 4.35
CA ARG A 487 -22.99 -16.67 2.99
C ARG A 487 -22.34 -15.30 2.84
N ALA A 488 -22.89 -14.28 3.49
CA ALA A 488 -22.27 -12.96 3.55
C ALA A 488 -20.89 -13.00 4.22
N ALA A 489 -20.76 -13.74 5.33
CA ALA A 489 -19.50 -13.89 6.05
C ALA A 489 -18.40 -14.48 5.16
N VAL A 490 -18.71 -15.56 4.43
CA VAL A 490 -17.77 -16.17 3.49
C VAL A 490 -17.38 -15.20 2.37
N ILE A 491 -18.34 -14.49 1.78
CA ILE A 491 -18.07 -13.52 0.71
C ILE A 491 -17.17 -12.37 1.20
N ILE A 492 -17.41 -11.86 2.40
CA ILE A 492 -16.60 -10.79 3.01
C ILE A 492 -15.21 -11.31 3.37
N ASN A 493 -15.09 -12.52 3.90
CA ASN A 493 -13.79 -13.11 4.23
C ASN A 493 -12.96 -13.37 2.97
N ASN A 494 -13.57 -13.90 1.90
CA ASN A 494 -12.93 -14.03 0.59
C ASN A 494 -12.45 -12.68 0.03
N PHE A 495 -13.23 -11.61 0.24
CA PHE A 495 -12.83 -10.26 -0.13
C PHE A 495 -11.60 -9.77 0.65
N ILE A 496 -11.55 -10.02 1.96
CA ILE A 496 -10.38 -9.73 2.80
C ILE A 496 -9.16 -10.53 2.36
N ASP A 497 -9.33 -11.82 2.09
CA ASP A 497 -8.25 -12.69 1.62
C ASP A 497 -7.74 -12.28 0.24
N TYR A 498 -8.62 -11.89 -0.68
CA TYR A 498 -8.23 -11.32 -1.97
C TYR A 498 -7.35 -10.08 -1.78
N MET A 499 -7.75 -9.12 -0.94
CA MET A 499 -6.95 -7.93 -0.65
C MET A 499 -5.60 -8.24 0.01
N ARG A 500 -5.53 -9.28 0.85
CA ARG A 500 -4.30 -9.70 1.55
C ARG A 500 -3.34 -10.50 0.68
N ASN A 501 -3.86 -11.33 -0.23
CA ASN A 501 -3.09 -12.40 -0.87
C ASN A 501 -3.09 -12.35 -2.39
N ASP A 502 -4.22 -12.14 -3.03
CA ASP A 502 -4.34 -12.29 -4.48
C ASP A 502 -4.03 -10.98 -5.21
N LEU A 503 -4.42 -9.84 -4.63
CA LEU A 503 -4.12 -8.53 -5.22
C LEU A 503 -2.61 -8.33 -5.41
N LYS A 504 -1.77 -8.83 -4.50
CA LYS A 504 -0.30 -8.73 -4.64
C LYS A 504 0.29 -9.61 -5.73
N LYS A 505 -0.37 -10.68 -6.16
CA LYS A 505 0.20 -11.67 -7.09
C LYS A 505 0.49 -11.03 -8.44
N ASP A 506 -0.48 -10.34 -9.05
CA ASP A 506 -0.28 -9.70 -10.36
C ASP A 506 0.83 -8.63 -10.33
N TYR A 507 1.02 -7.95 -9.19
CA TYR A 507 2.05 -6.91 -9.04
C TYR A 507 3.46 -7.49 -8.79
N ARG A 508 3.57 -8.71 -8.24
CA ARG A 508 4.85 -9.38 -7.96
C ARG A 508 5.27 -10.34 -9.06
N GLU A 509 4.34 -11.12 -9.61
CA GLU A 509 4.64 -12.18 -10.60
C GLU A 509 5.15 -11.61 -11.93
N ARG A 510 4.82 -10.35 -12.25
CA ARG A 510 5.39 -9.65 -13.41
C ARG A 510 6.88 -9.33 -13.29
N ILE A 511 7.47 -9.40 -12.10
CA ILE A 511 8.92 -9.24 -11.89
C ILE A 511 9.67 -10.54 -12.18
N VAL A 512 9.04 -11.68 -11.91
CA VAL A 512 9.68 -13.01 -11.99
C VAL A 512 9.58 -13.62 -13.40
N ASN A 513 8.65 -13.15 -14.22
CA ASN A 513 8.32 -13.73 -15.53
C ASN A 513 8.73 -12.86 -16.74
N TYR A 514 9.68 -11.94 -16.59
CA TYR A 514 10.25 -11.17 -17.71
C TYR A 514 11.76 -11.35 -17.85
#